data_AF-A0A6C0LYN3-F1
#
_entry.id   AF-A0A6C0LYN3-F1
#
_cell.length_a   1.000
_cell.length_b   1.000
_cell.length_c   1.000
_cell.angle_alpha   90.00
_cell.angle_beta   90.00
_cell.angle_gamma   90.00
#
_symmetry.space_group_name_H-M   'P 1'
#
loop_
_entity.id
_entity.type
_entity.pdbx_description
1 polymer ?
#
loop_
_entity_poly.entity_id
_entity_poly.type
_entity_poly.pdbx_seq_one_letter_code
_entity_poly.pdbx_strand_id
1 'polypeptide(L)'
;MIKNSLFYCSNPEKYPPFKNGLYLEEYFLKKIKDENPNLKRKYIPALWTNFQVQHWFKDKKKQAEMQKSLNEWIENNPSKNGYFTVVQYDDGPKLSIPEDTIVYGACSGNVPLPLIYQDINNTLINKPRKTFKEKKILCSFVGSKSAGNKAKPLVRYEMHNKLRNNKNFLLSFTNGWTPIVNSQKQHNFIETTLNSKFALAPRGYGRSSFRFFEIFQLGSIPVYLWNDEEWLPFKDKIDYSKICISININNIDKLEDILLSITEEQYNNMYNEYLKIKHYFTLEGMCNRIIELNK
;
A
#
# COMPACT_ATOMS: atom_id res chain seq x y z
N MET A 1 2.89 -25.89 2.66
CA MET A 1 3.76 -25.06 3.53
C MET A 1 5.21 -25.43 3.28
N ILE A 2 6.12 -24.45 3.30
CA ILE A 2 7.57 -24.67 3.20
C ILE A 2 8.07 -25.21 4.53
N LYS A 3 8.88 -26.26 4.55
CA LYS A 3 9.37 -26.91 5.79
C LYS A 3 10.53 -26.13 6.44
N ASN A 4 10.31 -24.84 6.71
CA ASN A 4 11.26 -23.97 7.39
C ASN A 4 10.50 -22.85 8.10
N SER A 5 10.61 -22.78 9.42
CA SER A 5 9.85 -21.83 10.25
C SER A 5 10.22 -20.37 10.01
N LEU A 6 11.41 -20.09 9.43
CA LEU A 6 11.86 -18.74 9.09
C LEU A 6 10.95 -18.05 8.06
N PHE A 7 10.26 -18.81 7.21
CA PHE A 7 9.26 -18.25 6.27
C PHE A 7 8.01 -17.69 6.94
N TYR A 8 7.82 -18.01 8.23
CA TYR A 8 6.61 -17.72 9.00
C TYR A 8 6.90 -17.02 10.32
N CYS A 9 8.07 -16.39 10.45
CA CYS A 9 8.39 -15.61 11.64
C CYS A 9 7.45 -14.42 11.80
N SER A 10 7.32 -13.90 13.02
CA SER A 10 6.59 -12.65 13.26
C SER A 10 7.33 -11.46 12.63
N ASN A 11 6.56 -10.45 12.23
CA ASN A 11 7.13 -9.16 11.85
C ASN A 11 7.53 -8.41 13.13
N PRO A 12 8.79 -7.95 13.26
CA PRO A 12 9.28 -7.27 14.45
C PRO A 12 8.80 -5.81 14.53
N GLU A 13 8.35 -5.25 13.40
CA GLU A 13 7.86 -3.88 13.32
C GLU A 13 6.33 -3.85 13.45
N LYS A 14 5.82 -2.81 14.14
CA LYS A 14 4.39 -2.47 14.17
C LYS A 14 4.15 -1.23 13.29
N TYR A 15 4.23 -1.42 11.98
CA TYR A 15 4.01 -0.37 10.99
C TYR A 15 3.17 -0.93 9.84
N PRO A 16 2.11 -0.24 9.37
CA PRO A 16 1.72 1.14 9.72
C PRO A 16 1.04 1.26 11.10
N PRO A 17 0.97 2.48 11.67
CA PRO A 17 0.62 2.69 13.07
C PRO A 17 -0.77 2.21 13.49
N PHE A 18 -1.74 2.23 12.57
CA PHE A 18 -3.12 1.86 12.89
C PHE A 18 -3.38 0.36 12.73
N LYS A 19 -2.38 -0.43 12.32
CA LYS A 19 -2.50 -1.88 12.29
C LYS A 19 -2.67 -2.43 13.71
N ASN A 20 -3.74 -3.20 13.88
CA ASN A 20 -4.01 -3.97 15.11
C ASN A 20 -4.51 -5.40 14.83
N GLY A 21 -4.49 -5.86 13.58
CA GLY A 21 -4.70 -7.27 13.21
C GLY A 21 -3.53 -7.85 12.41
N LEU A 22 -3.82 -8.63 11.37
CA LEU A 22 -2.86 -9.26 10.47
C LEU A 22 -2.26 -8.29 9.45
N TYR A 23 -1.02 -8.57 9.02
CA TYR A 23 -0.43 -8.03 7.81
C TYR A 23 -1.09 -8.63 6.56
N LEU A 24 -0.89 -7.99 5.42
CA LEU A 24 -1.43 -8.40 4.13
C LEU A 24 -1.11 -9.86 3.79
N GLU A 25 0.18 -10.22 3.87
CA GLU A 25 0.66 -11.57 3.57
C GLU A 25 0.17 -12.61 4.59
N GLU A 26 0.13 -12.24 5.88
CA GLU A 26 -0.36 -13.09 6.97
C GLU A 26 -1.84 -13.44 6.76
N TYR A 27 -2.65 -12.44 6.41
CA TYR A 27 -4.08 -12.62 6.14
C TYR A 27 -4.31 -13.50 4.92
N PHE A 28 -3.59 -13.24 3.81
CA PHE A 28 -3.72 -14.06 2.59
C PHE A 28 -3.30 -15.51 2.84
N LEU A 29 -2.17 -15.74 3.52
CA LEU A 29 -1.71 -17.07 3.89
C LEU A 29 -2.73 -17.81 4.77
N LYS A 30 -3.32 -17.13 5.75
CA LYS A 30 -4.38 -17.70 6.59
C LYS A 30 -5.60 -18.09 5.74
N LYS A 31 -6.11 -17.18 4.91
CA LYS A 31 -7.28 -17.44 4.07
C LYS A 31 -7.08 -18.62 3.11
N ILE A 32 -5.94 -18.68 2.42
CA ILE A 32 -5.65 -19.80 1.50
C ILE A 32 -5.59 -21.14 2.22
N LYS A 33 -5.06 -21.18 3.45
CA LYS A 33 -5.05 -22.41 4.26
C LYS A 33 -6.45 -22.83 4.69
N ASP A 34 -7.26 -21.87 5.14
CA ASP A 34 -8.58 -22.14 5.69
C ASP A 34 -9.57 -22.54 4.58
N GLU A 35 -9.53 -21.86 3.43
CA GLU A 35 -10.48 -22.09 2.33
C GLU A 35 -10.00 -23.16 1.34
N ASN A 36 -8.69 -23.38 1.25
CA ASN A 36 -8.05 -24.31 0.31
C ASN A 36 -8.65 -24.27 -1.11
N PRO A 37 -8.70 -23.09 -1.75
CA PRO A 37 -9.38 -22.95 -3.04
C PRO A 37 -8.66 -23.74 -4.14
N ASN A 38 -9.43 -24.23 -5.11
CA ASN A 38 -8.86 -24.82 -6.32
C ASN A 38 -8.31 -23.69 -7.23
N LEU A 39 -6.99 -23.64 -7.38
CA LEU A 39 -6.28 -22.61 -8.13
C LEU A 39 -5.49 -23.22 -9.28
N LYS A 40 -5.51 -22.55 -10.43
CA LYS A 40 -4.77 -22.93 -11.64
C LYS A 40 -3.26 -22.84 -11.42
N ARG A 41 -2.78 -21.74 -10.83
CA ARG A 41 -1.38 -21.53 -10.42
C ARG A 41 -1.19 -21.90 -8.95
N LYS A 42 -0.02 -22.40 -8.59
CA LYS A 42 0.27 -22.78 -7.21
C LYS A 42 0.83 -21.60 -6.41
N TYR A 43 0.23 -21.34 -5.25
CA TYR A 43 0.69 -20.28 -4.34
C TYR A 43 1.99 -20.67 -3.64
N ILE A 44 3.03 -19.84 -3.71
CA ILE A 44 4.24 -19.95 -2.87
C ILE A 44 3.92 -19.36 -1.49
N PRO A 45 3.79 -20.19 -0.43
CA PRO A 45 3.28 -19.75 0.86
C PRO A 45 4.41 -19.17 1.71
N ALA A 46 4.73 -17.90 1.53
CA ALA A 46 5.84 -17.22 2.21
C ALA A 46 5.39 -15.86 2.76
N LEU A 47 5.83 -15.52 3.98
CA LEU A 47 5.67 -14.18 4.55
C LEU A 47 6.93 -13.34 4.26
N TRP A 48 7.14 -13.05 2.97
CA TRP A 48 8.25 -12.25 2.44
C TRP A 48 8.58 -11.03 3.30
N THR A 49 7.59 -10.21 3.64
CA THR A 49 7.85 -9.01 4.44
C THR A 49 8.36 -9.36 5.83
N ASN A 50 7.73 -10.35 6.49
CA ASN A 50 8.03 -10.67 7.89
C ASN A 50 9.48 -11.09 8.09
N PHE A 51 10.04 -11.89 7.18
CA PHE A 51 11.42 -12.33 7.30
C PHE A 51 12.42 -11.36 6.66
N GLN A 52 12.06 -10.66 5.58
CA GLN A 52 13.02 -9.76 4.91
C GLN A 52 13.34 -8.50 5.70
N VAL A 53 12.47 -8.08 6.62
CA VAL A 53 12.76 -6.96 7.55
C VAL A 53 13.64 -7.38 8.73
N GLN A 54 13.86 -8.68 8.93
CA GLN A 54 14.66 -9.17 10.05
C GLN A 54 16.14 -8.88 9.85
N HIS A 55 16.82 -8.43 10.91
CA HIS A 55 18.26 -8.18 10.86
C HIS A 55 19.05 -9.42 10.43
N TRP A 56 18.62 -10.60 10.87
CA TRP A 56 19.27 -11.86 10.54
C TRP A 56 19.11 -12.27 9.08
N PHE A 57 18.16 -11.71 8.32
CA PHE A 57 18.00 -12.04 6.90
C PHE A 57 19.19 -11.56 6.06
N LYS A 58 19.99 -10.61 6.58
CA LYS A 58 21.25 -10.18 5.92
C LYS A 58 22.33 -11.26 5.96
N ASP A 59 22.19 -12.28 6.82
CA ASP A 59 23.10 -13.41 6.90
C ASP A 59 22.96 -14.30 5.66
N LYS A 60 24.05 -14.43 4.90
CA LYS A 60 24.10 -15.23 3.67
C LYS A 60 23.90 -16.72 3.90
N LYS A 61 24.30 -17.25 5.06
CA LYS A 61 24.07 -18.67 5.39
C LYS A 61 22.58 -18.93 5.60
N LYS A 62 21.89 -18.04 6.31
CA LYS A 62 20.42 -18.13 6.50
C LYS A 62 19.66 -17.97 5.19
N GLN A 63 20.06 -17.03 4.34
CA GLN A 63 19.46 -16.90 3.01
C GLN A 63 19.62 -18.19 2.18
N ALA A 64 20.81 -18.79 2.20
CA ALA A 64 21.07 -20.04 1.48
C ALA A 64 20.24 -21.22 2.03
N GLU A 65 20.11 -21.33 3.35
CA GLU A 65 19.25 -22.34 3.98
C GLU A 65 17.78 -22.17 3.58
N MET A 66 17.26 -20.95 3.67
CA MET A 66 15.89 -20.64 3.24
C MET A 66 15.69 -20.91 1.76
N GLN A 67 16.66 -20.55 0.91
CA GLN A 67 16.61 -20.83 -0.53
C GLN A 67 16.54 -22.33 -0.79
N LYS A 68 17.34 -23.13 -0.08
CA LYS A 68 17.28 -24.60 -0.18
C LYS A 68 15.89 -25.12 0.17
N SER A 69 15.31 -24.69 1.30
CA SER A 69 13.95 -25.11 1.69
C SER A 69 12.88 -24.69 0.69
N LEU A 70 13.03 -23.52 0.06
CA LEU A 70 12.12 -23.05 -0.99
C LEU A 70 12.25 -23.91 -2.26
N ASN A 71 13.47 -24.23 -2.70
CA ASN A 71 13.71 -25.09 -3.86
C ASN A 71 13.12 -26.48 -3.65
N GLU A 72 13.39 -27.10 -2.49
CA GLU A 72 12.80 -28.39 -2.10
C GLU A 72 11.26 -28.32 -2.09
N TRP A 73 10.67 -27.22 -1.63
CA TRP A 73 9.22 -27.05 -1.67
C TRP A 73 8.71 -26.96 -3.12
N ILE A 74 9.37 -26.21 -4.00
CA ILE A 74 9.00 -26.08 -5.42
C ILE A 74 9.05 -27.44 -6.11
N GLU A 75 10.15 -28.19 -5.94
CA GLU A 75 10.35 -29.53 -6.51
C GLU A 75 9.26 -30.52 -6.07
N ASN A 76 8.92 -30.51 -4.78
CA ASN A 76 7.86 -31.37 -4.23
C ASN A 76 6.44 -30.88 -4.58
N ASN A 77 6.31 -29.69 -5.18
CA ASN A 77 5.03 -29.07 -5.50
C ASN A 77 5.02 -28.53 -6.94
N PRO A 78 5.19 -29.39 -7.96
CA PRO A 78 5.17 -28.95 -9.35
C PRO A 78 3.83 -28.29 -9.70
N SER A 79 3.87 -27.34 -10.63
CA SER A 79 2.71 -26.61 -11.13
C SER A 79 2.84 -26.36 -12.63
N LYS A 80 2.02 -27.02 -13.46
CA LYS A 80 2.07 -26.88 -14.92
C LYS A 80 1.77 -25.45 -15.39
N ASN A 81 0.93 -24.73 -14.66
CA ASN A 81 0.55 -23.36 -15.01
C ASN A 81 1.47 -22.31 -14.37
N GLY A 82 2.54 -22.73 -13.71
CA GLY A 82 3.44 -21.86 -12.96
C GLY A 82 2.94 -21.52 -11.56
N TYR A 83 3.64 -20.58 -10.92
CA TYR A 83 3.40 -20.20 -9.53
C TYR A 83 2.84 -18.78 -9.42
N PHE A 84 2.37 -18.43 -8.23
CA PHE A 84 2.17 -17.04 -7.85
C PHE A 84 2.52 -16.81 -6.39
N THR A 85 2.77 -15.56 -6.01
CA THR A 85 2.97 -15.19 -4.61
C THR A 85 2.43 -13.79 -4.32
N VAL A 86 2.28 -13.47 -3.04
CA VAL A 86 1.76 -12.20 -2.53
C VAL A 86 2.84 -11.53 -1.70
N VAL A 87 3.18 -10.28 -2.01
CA VAL A 87 4.28 -9.56 -1.34
C VAL A 87 3.92 -8.11 -1.03
N GLN A 88 4.15 -7.69 0.21
CA GLN A 88 4.05 -6.30 0.64
C GLN A 88 5.41 -5.59 0.61
N TYR A 89 6.51 -6.33 0.76
CA TYR A 89 7.86 -5.79 0.83
C TYR A 89 8.20 -4.95 -0.40
N ASP A 90 8.80 -3.79 -0.19
CA ASP A 90 8.93 -2.80 -1.26
C ASP A 90 9.77 -3.30 -2.44
N ASP A 91 10.83 -4.06 -2.19
CA ASP A 91 11.69 -4.64 -3.23
C ASP A 91 11.20 -6.01 -3.75
N GLY A 92 10.05 -6.50 -3.29
CA GLY A 92 9.54 -7.82 -3.65
C GLY A 92 10.34 -8.98 -3.00
N PRO A 93 10.17 -10.21 -3.51
CA PRO A 93 10.90 -11.38 -3.04
C PRO A 93 12.42 -11.25 -3.30
N LYS A 94 13.23 -11.52 -2.28
CA LYS A 94 14.71 -11.50 -2.37
C LYS A 94 15.32 -12.89 -2.57
N LEU A 95 14.58 -13.94 -2.25
CA LEU A 95 14.96 -15.31 -2.63
C LEU A 95 14.58 -15.54 -4.08
N SER A 96 15.34 -16.40 -4.76
CA SER A 96 15.05 -16.79 -6.14
C SER A 96 13.77 -17.62 -6.16
N ILE A 97 12.86 -17.25 -7.07
CA ILE A 97 11.61 -17.93 -7.36
C ILE A 97 11.59 -18.31 -8.85
N PRO A 98 10.77 -19.28 -9.29
CA PRO A 98 10.65 -19.63 -10.70
C PRO A 98 10.32 -18.39 -11.55
N GLU A 99 10.96 -18.25 -12.72
CA GLU A 99 10.86 -17.04 -13.56
C GLU A 99 9.41 -16.74 -14.02
N ASP A 100 8.60 -17.78 -14.18
CA ASP A 100 7.19 -17.68 -14.58
C ASP A 100 6.24 -17.37 -13.41
N THR A 101 6.76 -17.08 -12.21
CA THR A 101 5.96 -16.75 -11.02
C THR A 101 5.31 -15.38 -11.17
N ILE A 102 3.99 -15.31 -11.02
CA ILE A 102 3.28 -14.03 -10.91
C ILE A 102 3.41 -13.48 -9.49
N VAL A 103 4.05 -12.33 -9.37
CA VAL A 103 4.19 -11.60 -8.11
C VAL A 103 3.07 -10.56 -8.01
N TYR A 104 2.08 -10.84 -7.16
CA TYR A 104 1.09 -9.85 -6.75
C TYR A 104 1.69 -9.02 -5.63
N GLY A 105 1.99 -7.75 -5.88
CA GLY A 105 2.74 -6.96 -4.91
C GLY A 105 2.26 -5.55 -4.68
N ALA A 106 2.31 -5.14 -3.41
CA ALA A 106 1.81 -3.85 -2.97
C ALA A 106 2.68 -2.69 -3.47
N CYS A 107 3.98 -2.93 -3.69
CA CYS A 107 4.96 -1.90 -4.03
C CYS A 107 5.86 -2.25 -5.23
N SER A 108 5.85 -3.50 -5.67
CA SER A 108 6.66 -4.08 -6.75
C SER A 108 6.01 -5.38 -7.23
N GLY A 109 6.56 -6.01 -8.26
CA GLY A 109 6.04 -7.26 -8.82
C GLY A 109 5.44 -7.09 -10.21
N ASN A 110 4.52 -7.99 -10.58
CA ASN A 110 3.87 -8.00 -11.88
C ASN A 110 2.45 -7.41 -11.83
N VAL A 111 1.74 -7.62 -10.72
CA VAL A 111 0.36 -7.19 -10.54
C VAL A 111 0.25 -6.32 -9.29
N PRO A 112 -0.13 -5.03 -9.41
CA PRO A 112 -0.27 -4.16 -8.25
C PRO A 112 -1.35 -4.62 -7.28
N LEU A 113 -1.03 -4.62 -5.99
CA LEU A 113 -1.96 -4.80 -4.88
C LEU A 113 -2.16 -3.52 -4.07
N PRO A 114 -3.30 -3.36 -3.37
CA PRO A 114 -3.44 -2.29 -2.39
C PRO A 114 -2.41 -2.47 -1.26
N LEU A 115 -1.73 -1.38 -0.89
CA LEU A 115 -0.84 -1.36 0.27
C LEU A 115 -1.69 -1.07 1.52
N ILE A 116 -2.23 -2.15 2.10
CA ILE A 116 -3.22 -2.13 3.19
C ILE A 116 -2.88 -3.14 4.28
N TYR A 117 -3.62 -3.10 5.39
CA TYR A 117 -3.41 -3.92 6.58
C TYR A 117 -4.73 -4.10 7.32
N GLN A 118 -4.77 -5.02 8.29
CA GLN A 118 -5.97 -5.23 9.10
C GLN A 118 -6.04 -4.22 10.27
N ASP A 119 -7.16 -3.52 10.34
CA ASP A 119 -7.57 -2.64 11.44
C ASP A 119 -8.90 -3.15 12.02
N ILE A 120 -8.81 -4.11 12.93
CA ILE A 120 -9.93 -4.74 13.64
C ILE A 120 -10.75 -3.70 14.40
N ASN A 121 -10.09 -2.67 14.95
CA ASN A 121 -10.77 -1.61 15.69
C ASN A 121 -11.46 -0.59 14.77
N ASN A 122 -11.29 -0.71 13.45
CA ASN A 122 -11.83 0.25 12.48
C ASN A 122 -11.43 1.70 12.83
N THR A 123 -10.19 1.87 13.27
CA THR A 123 -9.65 3.09 13.89
C THR A 123 -9.87 4.34 13.04
N LEU A 124 -9.64 4.24 11.72
CA LEU A 124 -9.78 5.37 10.80
C LEU A 124 -11.20 5.52 10.27
N ILE A 125 -11.82 4.42 9.82
CA ILE A 125 -13.15 4.46 9.21
C ILE A 125 -14.27 4.87 10.19
N ASN A 126 -14.05 4.66 11.50
CA ASN A 126 -14.98 5.11 12.53
C ASN A 126 -14.85 6.61 12.89
N LYS A 127 -13.90 7.35 12.30
CA LYS A 127 -13.80 8.79 12.55
C LYS A 127 -14.96 9.53 11.89
N PRO A 128 -15.63 10.46 12.60
CA PRO A 128 -16.74 11.20 12.05
C PRO A 128 -16.26 12.03 10.86
N ARG A 129 -16.86 11.77 9.70
CA ARG A 129 -16.51 12.47 8.48
C ARG A 129 -17.02 13.92 8.52
N LYS A 130 -16.23 14.81 7.94
CA LYS A 130 -16.62 16.19 7.65
C LYS A 130 -17.13 16.31 6.22
N THR A 131 -18.12 17.16 6.01
CA THR A 131 -18.62 17.58 4.71
C THR A 131 -17.60 18.44 3.98
N PHE A 132 -17.82 18.68 2.68
CA PHE A 132 -16.95 19.53 1.86
C PHE A 132 -16.82 20.96 2.44
N LYS A 133 -17.90 21.53 2.97
CA LYS A 133 -17.93 22.89 3.54
C LYS A 133 -17.24 23.00 4.90
N GLU A 134 -17.26 21.93 5.69
CA GLU A 134 -16.58 21.88 6.99
C GLU A 134 -15.05 21.71 6.87
N LYS A 135 -14.57 21.20 5.73
CA LYS A 135 -13.14 21.00 5.45
C LYS A 135 -12.47 22.30 5.04
N LYS A 136 -11.66 22.86 5.95
CA LYS A 136 -11.01 24.17 5.81
C LYS A 136 -9.71 24.14 4.99
N ILE A 137 -9.08 22.97 4.85
CA ILE A 137 -7.81 22.81 4.13
C ILE A 137 -8.12 22.28 2.72
N LEU A 138 -7.57 22.90 1.68
CA LEU A 138 -7.72 22.38 0.32
C LEU A 138 -6.99 21.05 0.18
N CYS A 139 -5.68 21.04 0.40
CA CYS A 139 -4.87 19.82 0.33
C CYS A 139 -3.84 19.76 1.45
N SER A 140 -3.57 18.57 1.98
CA SER A 140 -2.53 18.40 3.01
C SER A 140 -1.63 17.20 2.79
N PHE A 141 -0.51 17.18 3.50
CA PHE A 141 0.35 16.02 3.64
C PHE A 141 0.85 15.89 5.07
N VAL A 142 0.83 14.68 5.63
CA VAL A 142 1.46 14.38 6.93
C VAL A 142 2.35 13.14 6.80
N GLY A 143 3.66 13.34 6.88
CA GLY A 143 4.62 12.24 6.79
C GLY A 143 6.07 12.68 6.63
N SER A 144 6.95 11.74 6.31
CA SER A 144 8.37 12.06 6.12
C SER A 144 8.65 12.67 4.75
N LYS A 145 9.52 13.70 4.72
CA LYS A 145 10.04 14.31 3.49
C LYS A 145 10.95 13.35 2.71
N SER A 146 11.66 12.48 3.42
CA SER A 146 12.54 11.46 2.84
C SER A 146 11.84 10.11 2.85
N ALA A 147 11.93 9.38 1.74
CA ALA A 147 11.48 8.00 1.67
C ALA A 147 12.61 7.01 1.37
N GLY A 148 13.88 7.43 1.34
CA GLY A 148 15.02 6.54 1.07
C GLY A 148 15.03 5.90 -0.33
N ASN A 149 14.12 6.32 -1.22
CA ASN A 149 13.94 5.74 -2.55
C ASN A 149 15.16 5.98 -3.44
N LYS A 150 15.51 5.00 -4.27
CA LYS A 150 16.57 5.11 -5.29
C LYS A 150 16.07 5.68 -6.62
N ALA A 151 14.77 5.55 -6.92
CA ALA A 151 14.16 6.08 -8.14
C ALA A 151 14.18 7.62 -8.15
N LYS A 152 14.55 8.19 -9.31
CA LYS A 152 14.59 9.64 -9.53
C LYS A 152 13.49 10.06 -10.53
N PRO A 153 12.90 11.25 -10.36
CA PRO A 153 13.11 12.18 -9.25
C PRO A 153 12.47 11.67 -7.94
N LEU A 154 12.97 12.17 -6.79
CA LEU A 154 12.46 11.78 -5.47
C LEU A 154 11.11 12.45 -5.21
N VAL A 155 10.01 11.72 -5.37
CA VAL A 155 8.65 12.27 -5.36
C VAL A 155 8.35 13.17 -4.16
N ARG A 156 8.64 12.72 -2.93
CA ARG A 156 8.36 13.52 -1.71
C ARG A 156 9.21 14.78 -1.60
N TYR A 157 10.43 14.73 -2.14
CA TYR A 157 11.33 15.88 -2.15
C TYR A 157 10.88 16.93 -3.15
N GLU A 158 10.54 16.51 -4.38
CA GLU A 158 9.97 17.39 -5.40
C GLU A 158 8.65 18.01 -4.93
N MET A 159 7.75 17.18 -4.40
CA MET A 159 6.49 17.63 -3.81
C MET A 159 6.71 18.70 -2.73
N HIS A 160 7.62 18.47 -1.80
CA HIS A 160 7.99 19.47 -0.79
C HIS A 160 8.47 20.76 -1.46
N ASN A 161 9.40 20.67 -2.41
CA ASN A 161 10.01 21.87 -2.99
C ASN A 161 9.03 22.72 -3.79
N LYS A 162 8.12 22.08 -4.53
CA LYS A 162 7.12 22.75 -5.35
C LYS A 162 5.97 23.33 -4.52
N LEU A 163 5.54 22.64 -3.46
CA LEU A 163 4.32 23.00 -2.73
C LEU A 163 4.56 23.73 -1.40
N ARG A 164 5.77 23.73 -0.83
CA ARG A 164 6.05 24.28 0.53
C ARG A 164 5.63 25.73 0.78
N ASN A 165 5.63 26.56 -0.26
CA ASN A 165 5.30 27.99 -0.14
C ASN A 165 3.85 28.29 -0.57
N ASN A 166 3.10 27.28 -0.99
CA ASN A 166 1.75 27.45 -1.47
C ASN A 166 0.75 27.36 -0.31
N LYS A 167 0.04 28.46 -0.04
CA LYS A 167 -0.96 28.57 1.05
C LYS A 167 -2.13 27.58 0.95
N ASN A 168 -2.40 27.04 -0.24
CA ASN A 168 -3.45 26.04 -0.46
C ASN A 168 -3.02 24.63 0.00
N PHE A 169 -1.74 24.42 0.32
CA PHE A 169 -1.18 23.14 0.75
C PHE A 169 -0.65 23.21 2.18
N LEU A 170 -1.22 22.42 3.08
CA LEU A 170 -0.70 22.26 4.44
C LEU A 170 0.23 21.04 4.51
N LEU A 171 1.55 21.28 4.57
CA LEU A 171 2.54 20.21 4.60
C LEU A 171 3.17 20.07 5.99
N SER A 172 2.90 18.96 6.67
CA SER A 172 3.46 18.60 7.97
C SER A 172 4.50 17.49 7.80
N PHE A 173 5.78 17.87 7.84
CA PHE A 173 6.88 16.93 7.66
C PHE A 173 7.50 16.48 8.98
N THR A 174 7.85 15.19 9.05
CA THR A 174 8.70 14.65 10.14
C THR A 174 10.17 14.62 9.74
N ASN A 175 11.06 14.81 10.72
CA ASN A 175 12.50 14.62 10.53
C ASN A 175 12.81 13.13 10.33
N GLY A 176 13.13 12.75 9.10
CA GLY A 176 13.47 11.38 8.74
C GLY A 176 12.26 10.43 8.70
N TRP A 177 12.50 9.22 8.21
CA TRP A 177 11.54 8.12 8.23
C TRP A 177 11.79 7.25 9.45
N THR A 178 10.72 6.78 10.09
CA THR A 178 10.76 5.83 11.21
C THR A 178 9.49 4.99 11.22
N PRO A 179 9.57 3.69 11.53
CA PRO A 179 8.38 2.85 11.71
C PRO A 179 7.63 3.20 13.01
N ILE A 180 8.27 3.91 13.95
CA ILE A 180 7.69 4.28 15.25
C ILE A 180 6.92 5.60 15.10
N VAL A 181 5.59 5.48 15.03
CA VAL A 181 4.68 6.63 14.94
C VAL A 181 3.86 6.72 16.23
N ASN A 182 4.24 7.66 17.10
CA ASN A 182 3.56 7.89 18.38
C ASN A 182 2.13 8.44 18.21
N SER A 183 1.36 8.42 19.28
CA SER A 183 -0.05 8.89 19.31
C SER A 183 -0.21 10.32 18.81
N GLN A 184 0.71 11.22 19.13
CA GLN A 184 0.67 12.61 18.66
C GLN A 184 0.77 12.71 17.14
N LYS A 185 1.71 11.96 16.52
CA LYS A 185 1.86 11.92 15.05
C LYS A 185 0.64 11.28 14.38
N GLN A 186 0.05 10.26 15.00
CA GLN A 186 -1.17 9.62 14.54
C GLN A 186 -2.36 10.60 14.58
N HIS A 187 -2.54 11.31 15.71
CA HIS A 187 -3.57 12.32 15.88
C HIS A 187 -3.40 13.47 14.88
N ASN A 188 -2.18 13.96 14.68
CA ASN A 188 -1.88 14.99 13.70
C ASN A 188 -2.29 14.56 12.27
N PHE A 189 -1.99 13.32 11.89
CA PHE A 189 -2.43 12.78 10.59
C PHE A 189 -3.96 12.72 10.48
N ILE A 190 -4.64 12.17 11.50
CA ILE A 190 -6.10 12.02 11.50
C ILE A 190 -6.77 13.39 11.41
N GLU A 191 -6.44 14.32 12.30
CA GLU A 191 -7.04 15.64 12.35
C GLU A 191 -6.77 16.44 11.07
N THR A 192 -5.53 16.46 10.61
CA THR A 192 -5.17 17.19 9.38
C THR A 192 -5.95 16.64 8.19
N THR A 193 -6.01 15.31 8.04
CA THR A 193 -6.71 14.68 6.92
C THR A 193 -8.22 14.89 7.00
N LEU A 194 -8.84 14.76 8.18
CA LEU A 194 -10.28 15.01 8.39
C LEU A 194 -10.67 16.44 8.00
N ASN A 195 -9.80 17.41 8.26
CA ASN A 195 -10.01 18.82 7.93
C ASN A 195 -9.63 19.19 6.48
N SER A 196 -9.09 18.25 5.71
CA SER A 196 -8.68 18.46 4.32
C SER A 196 -9.70 17.92 3.33
N LYS A 197 -9.91 18.62 2.21
CA LYS A 197 -10.67 18.10 1.06
C LYS A 197 -9.85 16.99 0.40
N PHE A 198 -8.64 17.34 -0.01
CA PHE A 198 -7.70 16.42 -0.61
C PHE A 198 -6.55 16.11 0.35
N ALA A 199 -5.90 14.96 0.21
CA ALA A 199 -4.63 14.74 0.89
C ALA A 199 -3.64 14.00 -0.01
N LEU A 200 -2.39 14.45 0.00
CA LEU A 200 -1.31 13.90 -0.80
C LEU A 200 -0.93 12.52 -0.25
N ALA A 201 -0.83 11.55 -1.15
CA ALA A 201 -0.31 10.22 -0.91
C ALA A 201 0.86 9.95 -1.84
N PRO A 202 1.97 10.72 -1.77
CA PRO A 202 3.13 10.47 -2.61
C PRO A 202 3.70 9.09 -2.32
N ARG A 203 4.14 8.41 -3.37
CA ARG A 203 4.91 7.17 -3.22
C ARG A 203 6.09 7.35 -2.26
N GLY A 204 6.44 6.26 -1.59
CA GLY A 204 7.54 6.19 -0.63
C GLY A 204 8.82 5.65 -1.26
N TYR A 205 9.46 4.73 -0.52
CA TYR A 205 10.52 3.86 -1.05
C TYR A 205 9.90 2.96 -2.14
N GLY A 206 8.89 2.17 -1.78
CA GLY A 206 8.06 1.44 -2.73
C GLY A 206 7.24 2.32 -3.67
N ARG A 207 6.59 1.71 -4.67
CA ARG A 207 5.72 2.44 -5.59
C ARG A 207 4.42 2.92 -4.95
N SER A 208 3.89 2.21 -3.95
CA SER A 208 2.61 2.57 -3.31
C SER A 208 2.78 3.40 -2.02
N SER A 209 1.66 3.67 -1.34
CA SER A 209 1.59 4.41 -0.07
C SER A 209 0.38 3.98 0.75
N PHE A 210 0.59 3.59 2.01
CA PHE A 210 -0.51 3.33 2.96
C PHE A 210 -1.46 4.52 3.06
N ARG A 211 -0.91 5.75 2.97
CA ARG A 211 -1.71 6.98 3.02
C ARG A 211 -2.81 7.00 1.98
N PHE A 212 -2.58 6.48 0.78
CA PHE A 212 -3.56 6.49 -0.29
C PHE A 212 -4.88 5.85 0.15
N PHE A 213 -4.80 4.71 0.83
CA PHE A 213 -5.97 3.96 1.31
C PHE A 213 -6.51 4.51 2.64
N GLU A 214 -5.64 4.98 3.53
CA GLU A 214 -6.04 5.58 4.82
C GLU A 214 -6.83 6.89 4.65
N ILE A 215 -6.49 7.70 3.63
CA ILE A 215 -7.16 8.99 3.35
C ILE A 215 -8.64 8.79 3.02
N PHE A 216 -8.96 7.78 2.21
CA PHE A 216 -10.35 7.43 1.91
C PHE A 216 -11.17 7.08 3.16
N GLN A 217 -10.56 6.37 4.11
CA GLN A 217 -11.21 5.99 5.37
C GLN A 217 -11.55 7.21 6.23
N LEU A 218 -10.76 8.29 6.13
CA LEU A 218 -10.99 9.57 6.82
C LEU A 218 -11.91 10.54 6.04
N GLY A 219 -12.57 10.09 4.98
CA GLY A 219 -13.56 10.92 4.28
C GLY A 219 -12.98 11.99 3.35
N SER A 220 -11.69 11.88 3.02
CA SER A 220 -10.97 12.81 2.13
C SER A 220 -10.60 12.10 0.83
N ILE A 221 -10.33 12.87 -0.23
CA ILE A 221 -9.97 12.32 -1.54
C ILE A 221 -8.43 12.28 -1.68
N PRO A 222 -7.82 11.11 -1.95
CA PRO A 222 -6.39 11.02 -2.08
C PRO A 222 -5.89 11.62 -3.39
N VAL A 223 -4.67 12.18 -3.33
CA VAL A 223 -3.89 12.63 -4.47
C VAL A 223 -2.64 11.76 -4.55
N TYR A 224 -2.60 10.81 -5.47
CA TYR A 224 -1.45 9.93 -5.66
C TYR A 224 -0.39 10.63 -6.51
N LEU A 225 0.82 10.79 -5.94
CA LEU A 225 1.98 11.31 -6.66
C LEU A 225 2.95 10.16 -6.92
N TRP A 226 3.27 9.94 -8.19
CA TRP A 226 4.15 8.86 -8.66
C TRP A 226 5.19 9.38 -9.67
N ASN A 227 6.19 8.57 -10.05
CA ASN A 227 7.24 8.98 -11.01
C ASN A 227 7.46 7.96 -12.13
N ASP A 228 7.91 6.75 -11.81
CA ASP A 228 8.23 5.69 -12.79
C ASP A 228 6.97 5.03 -13.33
N GLU A 229 6.10 4.57 -12.44
CA GLU A 229 4.91 3.82 -12.81
C GLU A 229 3.73 4.13 -11.88
N GLU A 230 2.56 4.28 -12.47
CA GLU A 230 1.31 4.46 -11.72
C GLU A 230 0.81 3.13 -11.13
N TRP A 231 1.30 2.83 -9.92
CA TRP A 231 1.06 1.59 -9.18
C TRP A 231 -0.29 1.53 -8.43
N LEU A 232 -1.40 1.61 -9.18
CA LEU A 232 -2.75 1.50 -8.64
C LEU A 232 -3.36 0.10 -8.93
N PRO A 233 -3.93 -0.59 -7.94
CA PRO A 233 -4.41 -1.97 -8.07
C PRO A 233 -5.75 -2.11 -8.82
N PHE A 234 -5.97 -3.26 -9.44
CA PHE A 234 -7.28 -3.67 -9.97
C PHE A 234 -7.92 -2.67 -10.96
N LYS A 235 -7.11 -2.05 -11.84
CA LYS A 235 -7.58 -1.11 -12.86
C LYS A 235 -8.61 -1.70 -13.84
N ASP A 236 -8.71 -3.03 -13.93
CA ASP A 236 -9.75 -3.69 -14.72
C ASP A 236 -11.16 -3.63 -14.06
N LYS A 237 -11.21 -3.33 -12.76
CA LYS A 237 -12.46 -3.16 -11.98
C LYS A 237 -12.67 -1.73 -11.48
N ILE A 238 -11.60 -0.93 -11.40
CA ILE A 238 -11.61 0.38 -10.75
C ILE A 238 -11.14 1.45 -11.75
N ASP A 239 -12.05 2.36 -12.07
CA ASP A 239 -11.71 3.59 -12.76
C ASP A 239 -11.25 4.65 -11.75
N TYR A 240 -9.93 4.79 -11.62
CA TYR A 240 -9.32 5.69 -10.65
C TYR A 240 -9.61 7.17 -10.91
N SER A 241 -9.93 7.55 -12.15
CA SER A 241 -10.29 8.94 -12.49
C SER A 241 -11.56 9.41 -11.77
N LYS A 242 -12.40 8.45 -11.34
CA LYS A 242 -13.63 8.72 -10.62
C LYS A 242 -13.47 8.84 -9.12
N ILE A 243 -12.36 8.41 -8.53
CA ILE A 243 -12.24 8.30 -7.06
C ILE A 243 -11.03 9.02 -6.47
N CYS A 244 -10.02 9.35 -7.28
CA CYS A 244 -8.83 10.06 -6.80
C CYS A 244 -8.23 10.97 -7.88
N ILE A 245 -7.30 11.82 -7.48
CA ILE A 245 -6.39 12.49 -8.41
C ILE A 245 -5.13 11.65 -8.44
N SER A 246 -4.69 11.24 -9.62
CA SER A 246 -3.39 10.59 -9.81
C SER A 246 -2.57 11.40 -10.78
N ILE A 247 -1.36 11.78 -10.39
CA ILE A 247 -0.52 12.68 -11.16
C ILE A 247 0.94 12.25 -11.06
N ASN A 248 1.60 12.20 -12.23
CA ASN A 248 3.04 12.05 -12.27
C ASN A 248 3.69 13.30 -11.65
N ILE A 249 4.72 13.12 -10.84
CA ILE A 249 5.40 14.20 -10.12
C ILE A 249 5.93 15.30 -11.06
N ASN A 250 6.27 14.97 -12.30
CA ASN A 250 6.70 15.95 -13.30
C ASN A 250 5.59 16.95 -13.69
N ASN A 251 4.32 16.64 -13.41
CA ASN A 251 3.16 17.48 -13.68
C ASN A 251 2.62 18.20 -12.43
N ILE A 252 3.33 18.15 -11.30
CA ILE A 252 2.87 18.72 -10.02
C ILE A 252 2.53 20.20 -10.07
N ASP A 253 3.12 20.95 -11.01
CA ASP A 253 2.82 22.38 -11.21
C ASP A 253 1.35 22.63 -11.60
N LYS A 254 0.66 21.62 -12.17
CA LYS A 254 -0.78 21.69 -12.52
C LYS A 254 -1.70 21.30 -11.37
N LEU A 255 -1.15 20.77 -10.28
CA LEU A 255 -1.95 20.13 -9.23
C LEU A 255 -2.91 21.12 -8.57
N GLU A 256 -2.45 22.33 -8.26
CA GLU A 256 -3.29 23.36 -7.63
C GLU A 256 -4.53 23.68 -8.46
N ASP A 257 -4.35 23.96 -9.75
CA ASP A 257 -5.44 24.29 -10.66
C ASP A 257 -6.44 23.15 -10.77
N ILE A 258 -5.96 21.91 -10.85
CA ILE A 258 -6.81 20.71 -10.84
C ILE A 258 -7.67 20.68 -9.56
N LEU A 259 -7.06 20.84 -8.38
CA LEU A 259 -7.79 20.76 -7.11
C LEU A 259 -8.78 21.90 -6.91
N LEU A 260 -8.45 23.12 -7.37
CA LEU A 260 -9.33 24.28 -7.31
C LEU A 260 -10.50 24.20 -8.31
N SER A 261 -10.33 23.49 -9.43
CA SER A 261 -11.39 23.31 -10.43
C SER A 261 -12.48 22.33 -9.99
N ILE A 262 -12.21 21.47 -9.00
CA ILE A 262 -13.15 20.46 -8.51
C ILE A 262 -14.23 21.11 -7.65
N THR A 263 -15.48 21.02 -8.10
CA THR A 263 -16.65 21.51 -7.37
C THR A 263 -17.02 20.60 -6.18
N GLU A 264 -17.87 21.11 -5.28
CA GLU A 264 -18.43 20.31 -4.18
C GLU A 264 -19.18 19.07 -4.69
N GLU A 265 -19.94 19.21 -5.77
CA GLU A 265 -20.67 18.10 -6.40
C GLU A 265 -19.71 17.03 -6.92
N GLN A 266 -18.68 17.43 -7.67
CA GLN A 266 -17.67 16.51 -8.19
C GLN A 266 -16.94 15.80 -7.05
N TYR A 267 -16.51 16.54 -6.02
CA TYR A 267 -15.87 15.98 -4.84
C TYR A 267 -16.74 14.91 -4.14
N ASN A 268 -18.02 15.24 -3.91
CA ASN A 268 -18.96 14.31 -3.27
C ASN A 268 -19.21 13.08 -4.15
N ASN A 269 -19.31 13.26 -5.47
CA ASN A 269 -19.42 12.16 -6.40
C ASN A 269 -18.18 11.24 -6.36
N MET A 270 -16.97 11.80 -6.28
CA MET A 270 -15.75 10.98 -6.15
C MET A 270 -15.79 10.08 -4.92
N TYR A 271 -16.27 10.62 -3.79
CA TYR A 271 -16.40 9.83 -2.57
C TYR A 271 -17.50 8.77 -2.68
N ASN A 272 -18.62 9.09 -3.33
CA ASN A 272 -19.71 8.14 -3.56
C ASN A 272 -19.27 6.97 -4.47
N GLU A 273 -18.47 7.26 -5.50
CA GLU A 273 -17.86 6.21 -6.34
C GLU A 273 -16.89 5.34 -5.52
N TYR A 274 -16.08 5.94 -4.64
CA TYR A 274 -15.25 5.18 -3.70
C TYR A 274 -16.08 4.23 -2.83
N LEU A 275 -17.23 4.68 -2.29
CA LEU A 275 -18.09 3.84 -1.45
C LEU A 275 -18.57 2.57 -2.16
N LYS A 276 -18.76 2.61 -3.48
CA LYS A 276 -19.14 1.43 -4.29
C LYS A 276 -18.01 0.41 -4.37
N ILE A 277 -16.76 0.87 -4.42
CA ILE A 277 -15.59 0.01 -4.67
C ILE A 277 -14.74 -0.28 -3.43
N LYS A 278 -15.00 0.37 -2.28
CA LYS A 278 -14.14 0.28 -1.08
C LYS A 278 -13.86 -1.14 -0.60
N HIS A 279 -14.74 -2.09 -0.91
CA HIS A 279 -14.57 -3.49 -0.58
C HIS A 279 -13.32 -4.11 -1.23
N TYR A 280 -12.87 -3.62 -2.40
CA TYR A 280 -11.61 -4.03 -3.02
C TYR A 280 -10.37 -3.58 -2.24
N PHE A 281 -10.50 -2.58 -1.36
CA PHE A 281 -9.41 -2.06 -0.53
C PHE A 281 -9.42 -2.63 0.89
N THR A 282 -10.17 -3.72 1.12
CA THR A 282 -10.06 -4.54 2.33
C THR A 282 -9.17 -5.74 2.05
N LEU A 283 -8.58 -6.33 3.11
CA LEU A 283 -7.80 -7.56 2.94
C LEU A 283 -8.65 -8.69 2.37
N GLU A 284 -9.91 -8.80 2.80
CA GLU A 284 -10.83 -9.80 2.25
C GLU A 284 -11.08 -9.62 0.76
N GLY A 285 -11.45 -8.41 0.32
CA GLY A 285 -11.72 -8.15 -1.10
C GLY A 285 -10.47 -8.29 -1.96
N MET A 286 -9.32 -7.84 -1.47
CA MET A 286 -8.03 -8.08 -2.12
C MET A 286 -7.76 -9.58 -2.28
N CYS A 287 -7.93 -10.38 -1.22
CA CYS A 287 -7.69 -11.82 -1.30
C CYS A 287 -8.64 -12.50 -2.28
N ASN A 288 -9.93 -12.17 -2.24
CA ASN A 288 -10.93 -12.70 -3.16
C ASN A 288 -10.57 -12.39 -4.61
N ARG A 289 -10.07 -11.18 -4.89
CA ARG A 289 -9.62 -10.78 -6.22
C ARG A 289 -8.39 -11.56 -6.70
N ILE A 290 -7.40 -11.78 -5.83
CA ILE A 290 -6.23 -12.61 -6.16
C ILE A 290 -6.65 -14.05 -6.45
N ILE A 291 -7.55 -14.61 -5.64
CA ILE A 291 -8.10 -15.96 -5.85
C ILE A 291 -8.84 -16.05 -7.18
N GLU A 292 -9.71 -15.08 -7.50
CA GLU A 292 -10.43 -15.00 -8.79
C GLU A 292 -9.46 -15.01 -9.98
N LEU A 293 -8.38 -14.22 -9.92
CA LEU A 293 -7.35 -14.14 -10.95
C LEU A 293 -6.53 -15.43 -11.13
N ASN A 294 -6.59 -16.34 -10.16
CA ASN A 294 -5.85 -17.61 -10.18
C ASN A 294 -6.79 -18.84 -10.27
N LYS A 295 -8.09 -18.66 -10.50
CA LYS A 295 -9.00 -19.74 -10.91
C LYS A 295 -8.83 -20.02 -12.40
#